data_AF-A0A920RXB9-F1
#
_entry.id   AF-A0A920RXB9-F1
#
_cell.length_a   1.000
_cell.length_b   1.000
_cell.length_c   1.000
_cell.angle_alpha   90.00
_cell.angle_beta   90.00
_cell.angle_gamma   90.00
#
_symmetry.space_group_name_H-M   'P 1'
#
loop_
_entity.id
_entity.type
_entity.pdbx_description
1 polymer ?
#
loop_
_entity_poly.entity_id
_entity_poly.type
_entity_poly.pdbx_seq_one_letter_code
_entity_poly.pdbx_strand_id
1 'polypeptide(L)'
;MNHTWKTDFSDYWKDLERLQTSIGYAVWNCSLDLPVRLVAISEGGIGGWCLGGGDEHLRICRDVVPEIPGKETEFLGEMCKQFNIYLIAQMVAKAPKIYGRPDIQHRFYHRPQW
;
A
#
# COMPACT_ATOMS: atom_id res chain seq x y z
N MET A 1 19.13 -4.77 -14.06
CA MET A 1 18.55 -3.65 -13.27
C MET A 1 17.38 -4.21 -12.47
N ASN A 2 17.48 -4.25 -11.14
CA ASN A 2 16.39 -4.72 -10.28
C ASN A 2 15.30 -3.64 -10.28
N HIS A 3 14.16 -3.93 -10.88
CA HIS A 3 13.05 -2.97 -10.97
C HIS A 3 12.42 -2.78 -9.60
N THR A 4 12.40 -1.54 -9.12
CA THR A 4 11.76 -1.05 -7.88
C THR A 4 10.22 -0.98 -7.96
N TRP A 5 9.63 -1.48 -9.04
CA TRP A 5 8.21 -1.33 -9.35
C TRP A 5 7.50 -2.67 -9.23
N LYS A 6 6.34 -2.69 -8.56
CA LYS A 6 5.48 -3.88 -8.51
C LYS A 6 4.76 -4.05 -9.83
N THR A 7 4.91 -5.21 -10.44
CA THR A 7 4.31 -5.52 -11.74
C THR A 7 3.14 -6.49 -11.61
N ASP A 8 3.04 -7.17 -10.47
CA ASP A 8 2.07 -8.21 -10.16
C ASP A 8 1.50 -8.07 -8.73
N PHE A 9 0.25 -8.49 -8.56
CA PHE A 9 -0.46 -8.45 -7.26
C PHE A 9 0.27 -9.24 -6.16
N SER A 10 0.94 -10.34 -6.50
CA SER A 10 1.71 -11.16 -5.55
C SER A 10 2.86 -10.40 -4.90
N ASP A 11 3.31 -9.29 -5.50
CA ASP A 11 4.37 -8.50 -4.93
C ASP A 11 3.94 -7.70 -3.68
N TYR A 12 2.64 -7.42 -3.53
CA TYR A 12 2.10 -6.85 -2.29
C TYR A 12 2.22 -7.82 -1.14
N TRP A 13 1.87 -9.10 -1.36
CA TRP A 13 1.98 -10.14 -0.34
C TRP A 13 3.41 -10.33 0.16
N LYS A 14 4.39 -10.31 -0.77
CA LYS A 14 5.82 -10.34 -0.39
C LYS A 14 6.21 -9.15 0.50
N ASP A 15 5.66 -7.96 0.25
CA ASP A 15 5.92 -6.79 1.10
C ASP A 15 5.28 -6.95 2.47
N LEU A 16 4.03 -7.42 2.53
CA LEU A 16 3.30 -7.62 3.78
C LEU A 16 3.99 -8.65 4.69
N GLU A 17 4.46 -9.77 4.15
CA GLU A 17 5.22 -10.79 4.89
C GLU A 17 6.54 -10.25 5.44
N ARG A 18 7.27 -9.48 4.62
CA ARG A 18 8.53 -8.82 5.02
C ARG A 18 8.29 -7.75 6.07
N LEU A 19 7.20 -6.99 5.93
CA LEU A 19 6.79 -5.97 6.88
C LEU A 19 6.41 -6.60 8.21
N GLN A 20 5.62 -7.68 8.23
CA GLN A 20 5.29 -8.37 9.47
C GLN A 20 6.54 -8.80 10.23
N THR A 21 7.51 -9.38 9.52
CA THR A 21 8.80 -9.77 10.09
C THR A 21 9.56 -8.56 10.65
N SER A 22 9.69 -7.49 9.86
CA SER A 22 10.42 -6.28 10.25
C SER A 22 9.77 -5.55 11.42
N ILE A 23 8.45 -5.44 11.40
CA ILE A 23 7.64 -4.86 12.48
C ILE A 23 7.77 -5.69 13.75
N GLY A 24 7.72 -7.02 13.65
CA GLY A 24 7.92 -7.91 14.79
C GLY A 24 9.28 -7.68 15.48
N TYR A 25 10.36 -7.60 14.69
CA TYR A 25 11.68 -7.27 15.23
C TYR A 25 11.76 -5.86 15.82
N ALA A 26 11.17 -4.86 15.17
CA ALA A 26 11.16 -3.49 15.67
C ALA A 26 10.38 -3.37 16.99
N VAL A 27 9.19 -3.95 17.07
CA VAL A 27 8.37 -3.96 18.28
C VAL A 27 9.10 -4.69 19.40
N TRP A 28 9.69 -5.86 19.14
CA TRP A 28 10.43 -6.61 20.15
C TRP A 28 11.65 -5.84 20.67
N ASN A 29 12.50 -5.31 19.77
CA ASN A 29 13.72 -4.60 20.15
C ASN A 29 13.45 -3.25 20.83
N CYS A 30 12.40 -2.54 20.43
CA CYS A 30 12.11 -1.22 20.95
C CYS A 30 11.16 -1.23 22.16
N SER A 31 10.64 -2.40 22.57
CA SER A 31 9.74 -2.51 23.73
C SER A 31 10.45 -2.89 25.04
N LEU A 32 11.77 -2.66 25.15
CA LEU A 32 12.55 -3.05 26.34
C LEU A 32 12.14 -2.26 27.59
N ASP A 33 11.99 -0.93 27.47
CA ASP A 33 11.65 -0.05 28.60
C ASP A 33 10.17 0.36 28.61
N LEU A 34 9.61 0.63 27.42
CA LEU A 34 8.22 1.05 27.25
C LEU A 34 7.62 0.31 26.06
N PRO A 35 6.35 -0.11 26.13
CA PRO A 35 5.72 -0.83 25.03
C PRO A 35 5.57 0.06 23.79
N VAL A 36 6.03 -0.42 22.64
CA VAL A 36 5.69 0.19 21.35
C VAL A 36 4.18 0.07 21.13
N ARG A 37 3.51 1.19 20.85
CA ARG A 37 2.07 1.25 20.59
C ARG A 37 1.71 1.71 19.19
N LEU A 38 2.63 2.33 18.47
CA LEU A 38 2.39 2.85 17.13
C LEU A 38 3.61 2.56 16.26
N VAL A 39 3.34 2.02 15.06
CA VAL A 39 4.33 1.87 14.00
C VAL A 39 3.87 2.70 12.81
N ALA A 40 4.78 3.52 12.27
CA ALA A 40 4.53 4.31 11.08
C ALA A 40 5.47 3.86 9.96
N ILE A 41 4.89 3.55 8.80
CA ILE A 41 5.61 3.14 7.59
C ILE A 41 5.57 4.30 6.60
N SER A 42 6.73 4.61 6.01
CA SER A 42 6.84 5.64 4.97
C SER A 42 5.97 5.30 3.76
N GLU A 43 5.57 6.34 3.01
CA GLU A 43 4.93 6.16 1.70
C GLU A 43 5.76 5.24 0.79
N GLY A 44 5.07 4.37 0.04
CA GLY A 44 5.70 3.36 -0.79
C GLY A 44 6.32 2.18 -0.03
N GLY A 45 6.20 2.13 1.30
CA GLY A 45 6.63 0.98 2.11
C GLY A 45 5.81 -0.29 1.85
N ILE A 46 4.59 -0.14 1.30
CA ILE A 46 3.76 -1.25 0.80
C ILE A 46 3.46 -0.97 -0.68
N GLY A 47 3.91 -1.84 -1.57
CA GLY A 47 3.61 -1.73 -2.99
C GLY A 47 4.47 -0.72 -3.76
N GLY A 48 5.43 -0.05 -3.10
CA GLY A 48 6.31 0.92 -3.77
C GLY A 48 5.57 2.16 -4.31
N TRP A 49 6.27 2.94 -5.12
CA TRP A 49 5.72 4.12 -5.80
C TRP A 49 5.06 3.69 -7.13
N CYS A 50 3.94 2.98 -7.08
CA CYS A 50 3.23 2.56 -8.31
C CYS A 50 2.73 3.77 -9.12
N LEU A 51 3.52 4.26 -10.07
CA LEU A 51 3.15 5.36 -10.97
C LEU A 51 3.50 5.02 -12.42
N GLY A 52 3.09 3.83 -12.89
CA GLY A 52 3.17 3.50 -14.32
C GLY A 52 2.60 4.66 -15.14
N GLY A 53 3.42 5.22 -16.03
CA GLY A 53 3.03 6.37 -16.85
C GLY A 53 2.22 5.95 -18.07
N GLY A 54 1.45 6.87 -18.64
CA GLY A 54 0.65 6.60 -19.85
C GLY A 54 -0.40 5.52 -19.60
N ASP A 55 -0.61 4.61 -20.55
CA ASP A 55 -1.69 3.61 -20.48
C ASP A 55 -1.42 2.48 -19.47
N GLU A 56 -0.17 2.35 -18.99
CA GLU A 56 0.20 1.32 -18.01
C GLU A 56 -0.54 1.48 -16.67
N HIS A 57 -0.94 2.71 -16.32
CA HIS A 57 -1.75 2.96 -15.13
C HIS A 57 -3.11 2.22 -15.18
N LEU A 58 -3.67 1.95 -16.38
CA LEU A 58 -4.93 1.21 -16.54
C LEU A 58 -4.75 -0.26 -16.18
N ARG A 59 -3.64 -0.88 -16.63
CA ARG A 59 -3.29 -2.26 -16.28
C ARG A 59 -3.05 -2.37 -14.77
N ILE A 60 -2.26 -1.44 -14.21
CA ILE A 60 -1.97 -1.41 -12.77
C ILE A 60 -3.26 -1.28 -11.95
N CYS A 61 -4.16 -0.37 -12.32
CA CYS A 61 -5.44 -0.18 -11.66
C CYS A 61 -6.34 -1.42 -11.71
N ARG A 62 -6.35 -2.14 -12.84
CA ARG A 62 -7.21 -3.31 -13.03
C ARG A 62 -6.66 -4.56 -12.32
N ASP A 63 -5.37 -4.83 -12.49
CA ASP A 63 -4.78 -6.15 -12.26
C ASP A 63 -3.78 -6.19 -11.07
N VAL A 64 -3.22 -5.04 -10.65
CA VAL A 64 -2.06 -5.02 -9.74
C VAL A 64 -2.41 -4.46 -8.36
N VAL A 65 -3.16 -3.34 -8.29
CA VAL A 65 -3.42 -2.67 -7.02
C VAL A 65 -4.59 -3.30 -6.26
N PRO A 66 -4.49 -3.44 -4.92
CA PRO A 66 -5.55 -4.00 -4.09
C PRO A 66 -6.75 -3.06 -3.92
N GLU A 67 -7.83 -3.60 -3.37
CA GLU A 67 -8.97 -2.82 -2.87
C GLU A 67 -8.78 -2.56 -1.37
N ILE A 68 -9.22 -1.39 -0.91
CA ILE A 68 -9.22 -1.04 0.51
C ILE A 68 -10.66 -0.66 0.90
N PRO A 69 -11.28 -1.34 1.90
CA PRO A 69 -10.76 -2.48 2.65
C PRO A 69 -10.66 -3.77 1.82
N GLY A 70 -9.76 -4.68 2.21
CA GLY A 70 -9.49 -5.95 1.53
C GLY A 70 -8.66 -6.92 2.37
N LYS A 71 -8.25 -8.05 1.77
CA LYS A 71 -7.48 -9.12 2.44
C LYS A 71 -6.15 -8.61 3.01
N GLU A 72 -5.51 -7.67 2.31
CA GLU A 72 -4.26 -7.04 2.72
C GLU A 72 -4.47 -6.24 4.01
N THR A 73 -5.56 -5.45 4.09
CA THR A 73 -5.88 -4.70 5.31
C THR A 73 -6.37 -5.58 6.45
N GLU A 74 -6.99 -6.73 6.16
CA GLU A 74 -7.34 -7.74 7.17
C GLU A 74 -6.09 -8.38 7.76
N PHE A 75 -5.15 -8.80 6.91
CA PHE A 75 -3.84 -9.32 7.33
C PHE A 75 -3.09 -8.31 8.22
N LEU A 76 -3.02 -7.05 7.80
CA LEU A 76 -2.41 -5.98 8.60
C LEU A 76 -3.16 -5.77 9.93
N GLY A 77 -4.48 -5.89 9.94
CA GLY A 77 -5.31 -5.80 11.14
C GLY A 77 -5.00 -6.92 12.14
N GLU A 78 -4.92 -8.16 11.68
CA GLU A 78 -4.54 -9.31 12.52
C GLU A 78 -3.12 -9.19 13.06
N MET A 79 -2.18 -8.71 12.23
CA MET A 79 -0.82 -8.39 12.67
C MET A 79 -0.81 -7.31 13.77
N CYS A 80 -1.61 -6.26 13.63
CA CYS A 80 -1.73 -5.21 14.64
C CYS A 80 -2.27 -5.76 15.97
N LYS A 81 -3.24 -6.68 15.94
CA LYS A 81 -3.74 -7.38 17.13
C LYS A 81 -2.67 -8.27 17.74
N GLN A 82 -1.97 -9.06 16.93
CA GLN A 82 -0.89 -9.96 17.37
C GLN A 82 0.20 -9.22 18.14
N PHE A 83 0.66 -8.08 17.62
CA PHE A 83 1.71 -7.27 18.25
C PHE A 83 1.17 -6.21 19.22
N ASN A 84 -0.14 -6.08 19.36
CA ASN A 84 -0.81 -5.09 20.20
C ASN A 84 -0.35 -3.64 19.90
N ILE A 85 -0.34 -3.28 18.61
CA ILE A 85 0.06 -1.97 18.09
C ILE A 85 -1.03 -1.33 17.22
N TYR A 86 -0.89 -0.03 16.98
CA TYR A 86 -1.52 0.69 15.87
C TYR A 86 -0.53 0.80 14.71
N LEU A 87 -1.04 0.78 13.48
CA LEU A 87 -0.24 0.93 12.27
C LEU A 87 -0.72 2.12 11.46
N ILE A 88 0.21 2.99 11.07
CA ILE A 88 0.02 4.00 10.02
C ILE A 88 0.85 3.57 8.81
N ALA A 89 0.20 3.35 7.69
CA ALA A 89 0.85 2.99 6.44
C ALA A 89 0.02 3.51 5.25
N GLN A 90 0.66 3.57 4.09
CA GLN A 90 0.03 3.92 2.82
C GLN A 90 0.19 2.74 1.85
N MET A 91 -0.86 2.49 1.07
CA MET A 91 -0.89 1.49 0.01
C MET A 91 -1.65 2.07 -1.18
N VAL A 92 -1.10 1.93 -2.38
CA VAL A 92 -1.83 2.30 -3.60
C VAL A 92 -2.97 1.31 -3.78
N ALA A 93 -4.18 1.82 -4.01
CA ALA A 93 -5.37 0.99 -4.08
C ALA A 93 -6.29 1.45 -5.21
N LYS A 94 -7.22 0.56 -5.60
CA LYS A 94 -8.29 0.90 -6.54
C LYS A 94 -9.10 2.05 -5.97
N ALA A 95 -9.27 3.10 -6.77
CA ALA A 95 -10.18 4.17 -6.43
C ALA A 95 -11.61 3.59 -6.34
N PRO A 96 -12.40 3.94 -5.31
CA PRO A 96 -13.80 3.57 -5.25
C PRO A 96 -14.52 3.99 -6.53
N LYS A 97 -15.49 3.19 -6.99
CA LYS A 97 -16.42 3.65 -8.04
C LYS A 97 -17.22 4.84 -7.48
N ILE A 98 -16.81 6.06 -7.81
CA ILE A 98 -17.56 7.26 -7.47
C ILE A 98 -18.78 7.31 -8.41
N TYR A 99 -19.92 6.77 -7.96
CA TYR A 99 -21.18 6.95 -8.65
C TYR A 99 -21.53 8.44 -8.67
N GLY A 100 -21.56 9.05 -9.87
CA GLY A 100 -22.03 10.44 -10.06
C GLY A 100 -21.06 11.39 -10.75
N ARG A 101 -19.83 10.99 -11.10
CA ARG A 101 -18.86 11.83 -11.83
C ARG A 101 -18.24 11.09 -13.01
N PRO A 102 -18.97 10.95 -14.15
CA PRO A 102 -18.42 10.34 -15.36
C PRO A 102 -17.22 11.12 -15.95
N ASP A 103 -16.92 12.32 -15.45
CA ASP A 103 -15.88 13.22 -15.93
C ASP A 103 -14.50 13.02 -15.28
N ILE A 104 -14.40 12.28 -14.16
CA ILE A 104 -13.12 12.13 -13.44
C ILE A 104 -12.18 11.11 -14.11
N GLN A 105 -12.70 10.17 -14.91
CA GLN A 105 -11.83 9.27 -15.69
C GLN A 105 -11.03 9.98 -16.78
N HIS A 106 -11.48 11.14 -17.28
CA HIS A 106 -10.82 11.87 -18.36
C HIS A 106 -10.04 13.12 -17.90
N ARG A 107 -10.20 13.57 -16.66
CA ARG A 107 -9.69 14.89 -16.23
C ARG A 107 -8.20 14.91 -15.84
N PHE A 108 -7.55 13.76 -15.67
CA PHE A 108 -6.10 13.67 -15.39
C PHE A 108 -5.22 13.65 -16.65
N TYR A 109 -5.83 13.60 -17.85
CA TYR A 109 -5.10 13.44 -19.12
C TYR A 109 -4.82 14.72 -19.89
N HIS A 110 -5.36 15.86 -19.48
CA HIS A 110 -4.99 17.15 -20.07
C HIS A 110 -3.99 17.87 -19.16
N ARG A 111 -2.69 17.66 -19.42
CA ARG A 111 -1.68 18.62 -18.96
C ARG A 111 -2.00 19.99 -19.57
N PRO A 112 -1.99 21.07 -18.78
CA PRO A 112 -1.94 22.40 -19.35
C PRO A 112 -0.63 22.55 -20.16
N GLN A 113 -0.75 22.98 -21.41
CA GLN A 113 0.37 23.39 -22.24
C GLN A 113 0.70 24.84 -21.87
N TRP A 114 1.50 25.04 -20.82
CA TRP A 114 2.20 26.30 -20.61
C TRP A 114 3.69 26.02 -20.58
#